data_AF-A0A7W1K548-F1
#
_entry.id   AF-A0A7W1K548-F1
#
_cell.length_a   1.000
_cell.length_b   1.000
_cell.length_c   1.000
_cell.angle_alpha   90.00
_cell.angle_beta   90.00
_cell.angle_gamma   90.00
#
_symmetry.space_group_name_H-M   'P 1'
#
loop_
_entity.id
_entity.type
_entity.pdbx_description
1 polymer ?
#
loop_
_entity_poly.entity_id
_entity_poly.type
_entity_poly.pdbx_seq_one_letter_code
_entity_poly.pdbx_strand_id
1 'polypeptide(L)'
;LDRLATTDGFEFDTPRYFGVNLLAMRLGLRFNNKVDESQDVTPRTRLRRKQVAWSLYRATTLDDWVVPYLEDQYAGMVLPNMGASRRSIVDWGVRYVGFPYIWAGEWGFNSESPAAFGSQPGPGFDCSGISWWALRADDGVYWEISPPRPHEGWPLPERSSAEMSRMTKTRLRYADLRPGDLMFYDGDGDGTVDHVNVYVGNGWALDSSSSVGGVTLMWVETGWYRQHFVHGRRVLPSS
;
A
#
# COMPACT_ATOMS: atom_id res chain seq x y z
N LEU A 1 -10.26 12.00 -7.74
CA LEU A 1 -9.54 10.79 -7.33
C LEU A 1 -9.07 9.94 -8.51
N ASP A 2 -9.88 9.69 -9.53
CA ASP A 2 -9.48 8.89 -10.72
C ASP A 2 -8.36 9.51 -11.59
N ARG A 3 -7.89 10.73 -11.24
CA ARG A 3 -6.73 11.38 -11.85
C ARG A 3 -5.78 11.83 -10.75
N LEU A 4 -5.07 10.87 -10.16
CA LEU A 4 -4.02 11.21 -9.22
C LEU A 4 -2.92 11.97 -9.97
N ALA A 5 -2.52 13.12 -9.44
CA ALA A 5 -1.50 13.94 -10.07
C ALA A 5 -0.57 14.58 -9.03
N THR A 6 0.56 15.08 -9.51
CA THR A 6 1.45 15.94 -8.73
C THR A 6 1.06 17.41 -8.83
N THR A 7 1.60 18.26 -7.95
CA THR A 7 1.35 19.71 -7.96
C THR A 7 1.86 20.43 -9.22
N ASP A 8 2.82 19.84 -9.96
CA ASP A 8 3.29 20.32 -11.27
C ASP A 8 2.53 19.71 -12.46
N GLY A 9 1.47 18.93 -12.20
CA GLY A 9 0.55 18.42 -13.22
C GLY A 9 0.95 17.10 -13.89
N PHE A 10 1.93 16.36 -13.36
CA PHE A 10 2.19 15.01 -13.82
C PHE A 10 1.05 14.09 -13.36
N GLU A 11 0.32 13.49 -14.30
CA GLU A 11 -0.73 12.51 -14.02
C GLU A 11 -0.13 11.10 -13.94
N PHE A 12 -0.50 10.35 -12.90
CA PHE A 12 -0.09 8.94 -12.73
C PHE A 12 -1.02 8.01 -13.51
N ASP A 13 -0.50 6.88 -14.00
CA ASP A 13 -1.30 5.86 -14.67
C ASP A 13 -2.09 5.03 -13.66
N THR A 14 -3.24 5.56 -13.25
CA THR A 14 -4.12 4.89 -12.29
C THR A 14 -5.05 3.89 -12.98
N PRO A 15 -5.34 2.74 -12.35
CA PRO A 15 -6.25 1.75 -12.91
C PRO A 15 -7.67 2.31 -13.06
N ARG A 16 -8.44 1.75 -13.99
CA ARG A 16 -9.87 2.04 -14.12
C ARG A 16 -10.58 1.91 -12.77
N TYR A 17 -11.39 2.92 -12.41
CA TYR A 17 -12.10 3.00 -11.13
C TYR A 17 -11.18 3.14 -9.90
N PHE A 18 -9.99 3.72 -10.05
CA PHE A 18 -9.04 3.93 -8.97
C PHE A 18 -9.66 4.55 -7.71
N GLY A 19 -10.35 5.68 -7.85
CA GLY A 19 -10.99 6.37 -6.73
C GLY A 19 -12.11 5.56 -6.10
N VAL A 20 -12.89 4.84 -6.91
CA VAL A 20 -13.93 3.93 -6.42
C VAL A 20 -13.32 2.76 -5.63
N ASN A 21 -12.26 2.13 -6.14
CA ASN A 21 -11.58 1.03 -5.47
C ASN A 21 -10.95 1.49 -4.14
N LEU A 22 -10.30 2.66 -4.16
CA LEU A 22 -9.74 3.30 -2.98
C LEU A 22 -10.83 3.52 -1.92
N LEU A 23 -11.90 4.23 -2.27
CA LEU A 23 -12.96 4.57 -1.32
C LEU A 23 -13.72 3.33 -0.86
N ALA A 24 -13.93 2.33 -1.73
CA ALA A 24 -14.56 1.07 -1.35
C ALA A 24 -13.75 0.29 -0.29
N MET A 25 -12.41 0.35 -0.34
CA MET A 25 -11.56 -0.16 0.74
C MET A 25 -11.75 0.65 2.03
N ARG A 26 -11.69 1.98 1.94
CA ARG A 26 -11.82 2.88 3.11
C ARG A 26 -13.19 2.79 3.79
N LEU A 27 -14.24 2.54 3.03
CA LEU A 27 -15.61 2.34 3.53
C LEU A 27 -15.85 0.90 4.03
N GLY A 28 -14.88 0.00 3.89
CA GLY A 28 -15.01 -1.42 4.27
C GLY A 28 -16.01 -2.20 3.39
N LEU A 29 -16.32 -1.69 2.19
CA LEU A 29 -17.23 -2.35 1.24
C LEU A 29 -16.59 -3.58 0.63
N ARG A 30 -15.26 -3.65 0.60
CA ARG A 30 -14.50 -4.85 0.23
C ARG A 30 -14.22 -5.64 1.51
N PHE A 31 -14.76 -6.84 1.59
CA PHE A 31 -14.47 -7.75 2.69
C PHE A 31 -13.04 -8.27 2.56
N ASN A 32 -12.25 -8.13 3.62
CA ASN A 32 -10.97 -8.82 3.77
C ASN A 32 -11.15 -9.99 4.75
N ASN A 33 -11.04 -11.20 4.24
CA ASN A 33 -11.42 -12.41 4.97
C ASN A 33 -10.31 -12.87 5.91
N LYS A 34 -10.48 -12.63 7.21
CA LYS A 34 -9.54 -13.01 8.26
C LYS A 34 -9.43 -14.53 8.51
N VAL A 35 -10.36 -15.32 7.97
CA VAL A 35 -10.42 -16.78 8.19
C VAL A 35 -9.92 -17.55 6.98
N ASP A 36 -10.24 -17.08 5.78
CA ASP A 36 -9.85 -17.72 4.52
C ASP A 36 -9.58 -16.64 3.45
N GLU A 37 -8.34 -16.14 3.44
CA GLU A 37 -7.85 -15.11 2.54
C GLU A 37 -7.95 -15.53 1.05
N SER A 38 -8.08 -16.83 0.74
CA SER A 38 -8.29 -17.29 -0.66
C SER A 38 -9.60 -16.82 -1.27
N GLN A 39 -10.53 -16.36 -0.43
CA GLN A 39 -11.82 -15.81 -0.84
C GLN A 39 -11.73 -14.33 -1.21
N ASP A 40 -10.63 -13.66 -0.90
CA ASP A 40 -10.44 -12.26 -1.21
C ASP A 40 -10.17 -12.06 -2.70
N VAL A 41 -10.59 -10.91 -3.21
CA VAL A 41 -10.71 -10.69 -4.65
C VAL A 41 -10.10 -9.37 -5.09
N THR A 42 -9.39 -9.42 -6.21
CA THR A 42 -8.83 -8.22 -6.87
C THR A 42 -9.94 -7.34 -7.46
N PRO A 43 -9.64 -6.08 -7.85
CA PRO A 43 -10.63 -5.20 -8.48
C PRO A 43 -11.28 -5.77 -9.75
N ARG A 44 -10.61 -6.70 -10.46
CA ARG A 44 -11.11 -7.28 -11.71
C ARG A 44 -11.93 -8.55 -11.51
N THR A 45 -11.86 -9.16 -10.33
CA THR A 45 -12.56 -10.40 -10.03
C THR A 45 -14.01 -10.13 -9.66
N ARG A 46 -14.94 -10.93 -10.21
CA ARG A 46 -16.37 -10.83 -9.88
C ARG A 46 -16.61 -11.20 -8.41
N LEU A 47 -17.38 -10.36 -7.72
CA LEU A 47 -17.79 -10.63 -6.34
C LEU A 47 -18.78 -11.81 -6.28
N ARG A 48 -18.60 -12.69 -5.29
CA ARG A 48 -19.56 -13.74 -4.96
C ARG A 48 -20.75 -13.16 -4.19
N ARG A 49 -21.89 -13.86 -4.18
CA ARG A 49 -23.13 -13.42 -3.48
C ARG A 49 -22.88 -12.95 -2.04
N LYS A 50 -22.07 -13.69 -1.27
CA LYS A 50 -21.70 -13.33 0.12
C LYS A 50 -20.97 -11.99 0.22
N GLN A 51 -20.08 -11.69 -0.72
CA GLN A 51 -19.32 -10.43 -0.75
C GLN A 51 -20.21 -9.27 -1.15
N VAL A 52 -21.11 -9.47 -2.13
CA VAL A 52 -22.13 -8.47 -2.49
C VAL A 52 -23.04 -8.16 -1.30
N ALA A 53 -23.52 -9.19 -0.60
CA ALA A 53 -24.34 -9.02 0.59
C ALA A 53 -23.60 -8.24 1.69
N TRP A 54 -22.31 -8.53 1.91
CA TRP A 54 -21.47 -7.76 2.82
C TRP A 54 -21.35 -6.30 2.41
N SER A 55 -21.03 -6.01 1.14
CA SER A 55 -20.91 -4.64 0.65
C SER A 55 -22.20 -3.85 0.86
N LEU A 56 -23.36 -4.47 0.58
CA LEU A 56 -24.67 -3.85 0.80
C LEU A 56 -24.94 -3.61 2.28
N TYR A 57 -24.68 -4.62 3.13
CA TYR A 57 -24.83 -4.47 4.59
C TYR A 57 -23.96 -3.33 5.13
N ARG A 58 -22.68 -3.26 4.74
CA ARG A 58 -21.79 -2.16 5.14
C ARG A 58 -22.32 -0.83 4.64
N ALA A 59 -22.70 -0.72 3.37
CA ALA A 59 -23.27 0.51 2.83
C ALA A 59 -24.51 1.02 3.58
N THR A 60 -25.33 0.13 4.16
CA THR A 60 -26.53 0.53 4.93
C THR A 60 -26.31 0.62 6.44
N THR A 61 -25.09 0.39 6.93
CA THR A 61 -24.76 0.41 8.38
C THR A 61 -23.53 1.26 8.72
N LEU A 62 -22.99 1.97 7.73
CA LEU A 62 -21.98 2.99 7.98
C LEU A 62 -22.61 4.14 8.75
N ASP A 63 -21.87 4.70 9.69
CA ASP A 63 -22.28 5.93 10.34
C ASP A 63 -22.32 7.08 9.32
N ASP A 64 -23.31 7.96 9.45
CA ASP A 64 -23.58 9.05 8.50
C ASP A 64 -22.39 10.01 8.31
N TRP A 65 -21.46 10.07 9.28
CA TRP A 65 -20.29 10.94 9.22
C TRP A 65 -19.14 10.37 8.39
N VAL A 66 -19.10 9.06 8.13
CA VAL A 66 -17.93 8.40 7.51
C VAL A 66 -17.74 8.82 6.06
N VAL A 67 -18.82 8.88 5.29
CA VAL A 67 -18.77 9.29 3.87
C VAL A 67 -18.28 10.73 3.72
N PRO A 68 -18.90 11.75 4.35
CA PRO A 68 -18.42 13.12 4.19
C PRO A 68 -17.00 13.32 4.73
N TYR A 69 -16.61 12.59 5.79
CA TYR A 69 -15.23 12.61 6.28
C TYR A 69 -14.23 12.10 5.24
N LEU A 70 -14.52 10.97 4.57
CA LEU A 70 -13.64 10.45 3.53
C LEU A 70 -13.69 11.31 2.27
N GLU A 71 -14.84 11.87 1.90
CA GLU A 71 -14.93 12.80 0.78
C GLU A 71 -14.05 14.03 1.01
N ASP A 72 -14.12 14.65 2.18
CA ASP A 72 -13.28 15.80 2.56
C ASP A 72 -11.80 15.43 2.61
N GLN A 73 -11.47 14.32 3.27
CA GLN A 73 -10.08 13.86 3.41
C GLN A 73 -9.42 13.60 2.04
N TYR A 74 -10.16 13.03 1.09
CA TYR A 74 -9.63 12.69 -0.24
C TYR A 74 -9.92 13.78 -1.30
N ALA A 75 -10.70 14.81 -0.95
CA ALA A 75 -10.93 15.96 -1.81
C ALA A 75 -9.61 16.66 -2.09
N GLY A 76 -9.32 16.90 -3.37
CA GLY A 76 -8.09 17.62 -3.75
C GLY A 76 -6.79 16.85 -3.48
N MET A 77 -6.83 15.54 -3.21
CA MET A 77 -5.62 14.72 -3.08
C MET A 77 -4.68 14.96 -4.27
N VAL A 78 -3.51 15.51 -3.96
CA VAL A 78 -2.44 15.86 -4.90
C VAL A 78 -1.09 15.56 -4.26
N LEU A 79 -0.21 14.94 -5.02
CA LEU A 79 1.14 14.58 -4.54
C LEU A 79 2.11 15.74 -4.81
N PRO A 80 3.23 15.86 -4.10
CA PRO A 80 4.19 16.92 -4.37
C PRO A 80 4.89 16.67 -5.72
N ASN A 81 5.43 17.72 -6.33
CA ASN A 81 6.40 17.58 -7.40
C ASN A 81 7.55 16.67 -6.93
N MET A 82 7.90 15.67 -7.75
CA MET A 82 8.95 14.70 -7.44
C MET A 82 9.67 14.26 -8.71
N GLY A 83 10.95 13.92 -8.58
CA GLY A 83 11.78 13.45 -9.70
C GLY A 83 11.32 12.10 -10.26
N ALA A 84 11.80 11.76 -11.46
CA ALA A 84 11.39 10.58 -12.22
C ALA A 84 11.46 9.27 -11.40
N SER A 85 12.54 9.02 -10.66
CA SER A 85 12.70 7.82 -9.84
C SER A 85 11.70 7.71 -8.69
N ARG A 86 11.18 8.84 -8.19
CA ARG A 86 10.14 8.83 -7.15
C ARG A 86 8.76 8.66 -7.75
N ARG A 87 8.51 9.29 -8.91
CA ARG A 87 7.29 9.05 -9.68
C ARG A 87 7.15 7.58 -10.07
N SER A 88 8.24 6.93 -10.48
CA SER A 88 8.21 5.51 -10.88
C SER A 88 7.80 4.57 -9.74
N ILE A 89 8.18 4.86 -8.49
CA ILE A 89 7.75 4.12 -7.29
C ILE A 89 6.23 4.28 -7.09
N VAL A 90 5.75 5.53 -7.13
CA VAL A 90 4.33 5.83 -6.93
C VAL A 90 3.49 5.21 -8.04
N ASP A 91 3.88 5.41 -9.30
CA ASP A 91 3.22 4.88 -10.50
C ASP A 91 3.13 3.34 -10.46
N TRP A 92 4.16 2.68 -9.93
CA TRP A 92 4.10 1.24 -9.70
C TRP A 92 3.11 0.85 -8.60
N GLY A 93 3.16 1.52 -7.45
CA GLY A 93 2.31 1.19 -6.31
C GLY A 93 0.81 1.39 -6.57
N VAL A 94 0.44 2.51 -7.21
CA VAL A 94 -0.97 2.88 -7.40
C VAL A 94 -1.74 1.95 -8.33
N ARG A 95 -1.03 1.17 -9.18
CA ARG A 95 -1.63 0.11 -10.00
C ARG A 95 -2.27 -1.00 -9.18
N TYR A 96 -1.86 -1.17 -7.93
CA TYR A 96 -2.38 -2.20 -7.04
C TYR A 96 -3.44 -1.67 -6.07
N VAL A 97 -3.83 -0.39 -6.11
CA VAL A 97 -4.91 0.11 -5.25
C VAL A 97 -6.20 -0.68 -5.49
N GLY A 98 -6.77 -1.19 -4.40
CA GLY A 98 -7.93 -2.09 -4.40
C GLY A 98 -7.59 -3.58 -4.43
N PHE A 99 -6.32 -3.97 -4.48
CA PHE A 99 -5.90 -5.36 -4.24
C PHE A 99 -6.05 -5.70 -2.76
N PRO A 100 -6.44 -6.94 -2.41
CA PRO A 100 -6.68 -7.31 -1.03
C PRO A 100 -5.38 -7.41 -0.24
N TYR A 101 -5.50 -7.23 1.07
CA TYR A 101 -4.45 -7.61 2.01
C TYR A 101 -4.40 -9.13 2.09
N ILE A 102 -3.21 -9.70 1.96
CA ILE A 102 -2.96 -11.13 2.12
C ILE A 102 -1.76 -11.24 3.05
N TRP A 103 -1.88 -11.96 4.16
CA TRP A 103 -0.76 -12.18 5.06
C TRP A 103 0.40 -12.88 4.33
N ALA A 104 1.62 -12.37 4.50
CA ALA A 104 2.80 -12.80 3.72
C ALA A 104 2.60 -12.66 2.19
N GLY A 105 1.62 -11.89 1.74
CA GLY A 105 1.32 -11.69 0.33
C GLY A 105 2.37 -10.80 -0.34
N GLU A 106 2.85 -11.24 -1.50
CA GLU A 106 3.91 -10.53 -2.21
C GLU A 106 3.60 -10.28 -3.68
N TRP A 107 2.47 -10.77 -4.21
CA TRP A 107 2.17 -10.54 -5.62
C TRP A 107 0.70 -10.33 -5.95
N GLY A 108 0.45 -9.53 -7.00
CA GLY A 108 -0.88 -9.13 -7.46
C GLY A 108 -1.36 -9.83 -8.73
N PHE A 109 -0.89 -11.03 -9.06
CA PHE A 109 -1.37 -11.76 -10.24
C PHE A 109 -1.91 -13.15 -9.88
N ASN A 110 -2.81 -13.64 -10.73
CA ASN A 110 -3.49 -14.92 -10.54
C ASN A 110 -2.73 -16.00 -11.33
N SER A 111 -1.64 -16.51 -10.77
CA SER A 111 -0.86 -17.62 -11.31
C SER A 111 -0.38 -18.54 -10.18
N GLU A 112 0.14 -19.72 -10.54
CA GLU A 112 0.81 -20.60 -9.58
C GLU A 112 1.90 -19.85 -8.81
N SER A 113 2.00 -20.14 -7.51
CA SER A 113 3.00 -19.53 -6.65
C SER A 113 4.39 -20.03 -7.05
N PRO A 114 5.39 -19.15 -7.22
CA PRO A 114 6.75 -19.61 -7.49
C PRO A 114 7.33 -20.30 -6.28
N ALA A 115 8.20 -21.28 -6.53
CA ALA A 115 8.87 -22.01 -5.47
C ALA A 115 9.67 -21.08 -4.53
N ALA A 116 10.16 -19.95 -5.02
CA ALA A 116 11.02 -19.01 -4.28
C ALA A 116 10.32 -18.26 -3.12
N PHE A 117 9.00 -18.15 -3.13
CA PHE A 117 8.25 -17.30 -2.19
C PHE A 117 7.18 -18.05 -1.38
N GLY A 118 7.19 -19.38 -1.45
CA GLY A 118 6.14 -20.20 -0.86
C GLY A 118 4.80 -20.01 -1.57
N SER A 119 3.72 -20.51 -0.98
CA SER A 119 2.37 -20.33 -1.50
C SER A 119 1.68 -19.13 -0.85
N GLN A 120 0.96 -18.34 -1.64
CA GLN A 120 0.02 -17.34 -1.13
C GLN A 120 -1.41 -17.72 -1.57
N PRO A 121 -2.43 -17.50 -0.73
CA PRO A 121 -3.80 -17.99 -0.96
C PRO A 121 -4.51 -17.33 -2.14
N GLY A 122 -4.04 -16.18 -2.60
CA GLY A 122 -4.57 -15.46 -3.75
C GLY A 122 -3.79 -14.17 -4.02
N PRO A 123 -4.05 -13.47 -5.14
CA PRO A 123 -3.37 -12.22 -5.48
C PRO A 123 -3.65 -11.11 -4.45
N GLY A 124 -2.59 -10.55 -3.87
CA GLY A 124 -2.65 -9.48 -2.89
C GLY A 124 -1.29 -9.25 -2.23
N PHE A 125 -1.22 -8.28 -1.34
CA PHE A 125 0.03 -7.89 -0.69
C PHE A 125 -0.17 -7.68 0.81
N ASP A 126 0.80 -8.06 1.62
CA ASP A 126 0.94 -7.49 2.96
C ASP A 126 1.64 -6.11 2.91
N CYS A 127 1.80 -5.48 4.08
CA CYS A 127 2.41 -4.16 4.21
C CYS A 127 3.86 -4.12 3.69
N SER A 128 4.62 -5.16 4.03
CA SER A 128 6.02 -5.29 3.65
C SER A 128 6.18 -5.66 2.19
N GLY A 129 5.30 -6.50 1.63
CA GLY A 129 5.35 -7.02 0.26
C GLY A 129 5.15 -5.93 -0.77
N ILE A 130 4.13 -5.10 -0.60
CA ILE A 130 3.93 -3.95 -1.51
C ILE A 130 5.10 -2.96 -1.38
N SER A 131 5.57 -2.70 -0.16
CA SER A 131 6.67 -1.75 0.10
C SER A 131 8.01 -2.25 -0.46
N TRP A 132 8.28 -3.54 -0.31
CA TRP A 132 9.48 -4.21 -0.78
C TRP A 132 9.55 -4.17 -2.29
N TRP A 133 8.49 -4.61 -2.98
CA TRP A 133 8.45 -4.58 -4.43
C TRP A 133 8.49 -3.16 -4.99
N ALA A 134 7.88 -2.18 -4.33
CA ALA A 134 7.94 -0.79 -4.79
C ALA A 134 9.39 -0.25 -4.90
N LEU A 135 10.32 -0.77 -4.09
CA LEU A 135 11.66 -0.19 -3.93
C LEU A 135 12.79 -1.13 -4.35
N ARG A 136 12.65 -2.43 -4.17
CA ARG A 136 13.76 -3.38 -4.24
C ARG A 136 14.38 -3.48 -5.64
N ALA A 137 15.71 -3.56 -5.66
CA ALA A 137 16.48 -3.91 -6.84
C ALA A 137 16.32 -5.39 -7.22
N ASP A 138 16.34 -5.68 -8.51
CA ASP A 138 16.55 -7.06 -8.95
C ASP A 138 17.95 -7.53 -8.51
N ASP A 139 17.99 -8.68 -7.84
CA ASP A 139 19.21 -9.34 -7.37
C ASP A 139 19.40 -10.71 -8.03
N GLY A 140 18.57 -11.05 -9.01
CA GLY A 140 18.63 -12.30 -9.76
C GLY A 140 18.12 -13.54 -9.02
N VAL A 141 17.61 -13.40 -7.78
CA VAL A 141 17.16 -14.53 -6.95
C VAL A 141 15.65 -14.76 -7.07
N TYR A 142 14.88 -13.68 -7.24
CA TYR A 142 13.44 -13.66 -7.04
C TYR A 142 12.64 -13.30 -8.30
N TRP A 143 13.27 -13.42 -9.48
CA TRP A 143 12.80 -12.77 -10.71
C TRP A 143 11.57 -13.42 -11.36
N GLU A 144 11.25 -14.68 -11.06
CA GLU A 144 10.11 -15.40 -11.65
C GLU A 144 8.76 -14.71 -11.41
N ILE A 145 8.67 -13.80 -10.41
CA ILE A 145 7.47 -13.03 -10.10
C ILE A 145 7.65 -11.53 -9.95
N SER A 146 8.79 -11.00 -10.38
CA SER A 146 9.02 -9.56 -10.27
C SER A 146 7.91 -8.81 -11.01
N PRO A 147 7.02 -8.09 -10.29
CA PRO A 147 5.95 -7.40 -10.96
C PRO A 147 6.60 -6.27 -11.76
N PRO A 148 6.27 -6.10 -13.05
CA PRO A 148 7.04 -5.22 -13.93
C PRO A 148 7.09 -3.78 -13.40
N ARG A 149 8.32 -3.30 -13.17
CA ARG A 149 8.60 -1.95 -12.63
C ARG A 149 9.23 -1.05 -13.70
N PRO A 150 8.93 0.25 -13.66
CA PRO A 150 9.57 1.23 -14.52
C PRO A 150 10.96 1.68 -14.00
N HIS A 151 11.51 0.99 -12.99
CA HIS A 151 12.81 1.29 -12.38
C HIS A 151 13.53 0.01 -11.94
N GLU A 152 14.86 0.07 -11.90
CA GLU A 152 15.72 -1.05 -11.48
C GLU A 152 15.58 -1.37 -9.99
N GLY A 153 15.35 -0.35 -9.15
CA GLY A 153 15.21 -0.46 -7.70
C GLY A 153 16.51 -0.17 -6.93
N TRP A 154 16.50 -0.45 -5.63
CA TRP A 154 17.60 -0.19 -4.71
C TRP A 154 17.83 -1.35 -3.73
N PRO A 155 19.02 -1.46 -3.11
CA PRO A 155 19.30 -2.49 -2.12
C PRO A 155 18.34 -2.44 -0.93
N LEU A 156 17.45 -3.44 -0.87
CA LEU A 156 16.49 -3.66 0.22
C LEU A 156 16.36 -5.18 0.43
N PRO A 157 17.37 -5.83 1.05
CA PRO A 157 17.39 -7.28 1.20
C PRO A 157 16.39 -7.78 2.25
N GLU A 158 15.97 -6.92 3.18
CA GLU A 158 15.07 -7.28 4.26
C GLU A 158 13.64 -7.47 3.74
N ARG A 159 12.97 -8.53 4.18
CA ARG A 159 11.63 -8.87 3.68
C ARG A 159 10.52 -8.39 4.61
N SER A 160 10.70 -8.46 5.93
CA SER A 160 9.71 -8.02 6.92
C SER A 160 9.85 -6.54 7.29
N SER A 161 8.75 -5.91 7.73
CA SER A 161 8.76 -4.54 8.29
C SER A 161 9.73 -4.40 9.46
N ALA A 162 9.75 -5.38 10.36
CA ALA A 162 10.65 -5.44 11.50
C ALA A 162 12.14 -5.44 11.10
N GLU A 163 12.53 -6.27 10.12
CA GLU A 163 13.92 -6.32 9.64
C GLU A 163 14.30 -5.06 8.86
N MET A 164 13.42 -4.57 7.97
CA MET A 164 13.65 -3.32 7.24
C MET A 164 13.89 -2.15 8.20
N SER A 165 13.13 -2.09 9.30
CA SER A 165 13.30 -1.11 10.38
C SER A 165 14.62 -1.30 11.13
N ARG A 166 14.92 -2.52 11.60
CA ARG A 166 16.15 -2.84 12.35
C ARG A 166 17.42 -2.51 11.56
N MET A 167 17.41 -2.71 10.25
CA MET A 167 18.54 -2.45 9.36
C MET A 167 18.67 -0.97 8.94
N THR A 168 17.79 -0.08 9.44
CA THR A 168 17.87 1.36 9.18
C THR A 168 19.09 1.99 9.86
N LYS A 169 20.08 2.39 9.07
CA LYS A 169 21.28 3.10 9.55
C LYS A 169 20.99 4.55 9.93
N THR A 170 20.18 5.24 9.14
CA THR A 170 19.81 6.64 9.35
C THR A 170 18.30 6.75 9.47
N ARG A 171 17.82 6.98 10.70
CA ARG A 171 16.39 7.10 11.01
C ARG A 171 15.90 8.50 10.68
N LEU A 172 14.91 8.59 9.79
CA LEU A 172 14.27 9.85 9.44
C LEU A 172 13.19 10.21 10.46
N ARG A 173 13.10 11.49 10.80
CA ARG A 173 11.92 12.02 11.48
C ARG A 173 10.79 12.15 10.47
N TYR A 174 9.57 12.19 10.98
CA TYR A 174 8.37 12.38 10.16
C TYR A 174 8.48 13.58 9.21
N ALA A 175 8.97 14.73 9.69
CA ALA A 175 9.13 15.95 8.90
C ALA A 175 10.24 15.88 7.83
N ASP A 176 11.12 14.86 7.88
CA ASP A 176 12.22 14.71 6.92
C ASP A 176 11.86 13.74 5.77
N LEU A 177 10.65 13.15 5.81
CA LEU A 177 10.15 12.19 4.83
C LEU A 177 9.97 12.84 3.46
N ARG A 178 10.30 12.07 2.42
CA ARG A 178 10.13 12.40 1.01
C ARG A 178 9.46 11.24 0.28
N PRO A 179 8.80 11.48 -0.86
CA PRO A 179 8.24 10.39 -1.66
C PRO A 179 9.27 9.27 -1.90
N GLY A 180 8.85 8.03 -1.70
CA GLY A 180 9.69 6.82 -1.78
C GLY A 180 10.40 6.42 -0.48
N ASP A 181 10.27 7.18 0.60
CA ASP A 181 10.78 6.76 1.91
C ASP A 181 9.83 5.74 2.56
N LEU A 182 10.39 4.75 3.25
CA LEU A 182 9.64 3.83 4.10
C LEU A 182 9.29 4.52 5.42
N MET A 183 8.09 4.30 5.93
CA MET A 183 7.66 4.73 7.26
C MET A 183 7.31 3.49 8.08
N PHE A 184 7.86 3.40 9.30
CA PHE A 184 7.69 2.24 10.17
C PHE A 184 6.83 2.57 11.39
N TYR A 185 6.02 1.61 11.82
CA TYR A 185 5.10 1.74 12.94
C TYR A 185 5.24 0.57 13.91
N ASP A 186 5.03 0.86 15.17
CA ASP A 186 4.87 -0.10 16.27
C ASP A 186 3.41 0.00 16.71
N GLY A 187 2.57 -0.87 16.15
CA GLY A 187 1.13 -0.79 16.24
C GLY A 187 0.54 -1.35 17.52
N ASP A 188 1.17 -2.36 18.10
CA ASP A 188 0.76 -2.99 19.36
C ASP A 188 1.50 -2.43 20.60
N GLY A 189 2.54 -1.61 20.38
CA GLY A 189 3.27 -0.91 21.43
C GLY A 189 4.28 -1.80 22.16
N ASP A 190 4.70 -2.92 21.56
CA ASP A 190 5.65 -3.87 22.15
C ASP A 190 7.12 -3.47 21.96
N GLY A 191 7.37 -2.37 21.23
CA GLY A 191 8.72 -1.88 20.89
C GLY A 191 9.29 -2.45 19.59
N THR A 192 8.54 -3.30 18.89
CA THR A 192 8.90 -3.91 17.62
C THR A 192 8.05 -3.34 16.50
N VAL A 193 8.69 -3.00 15.38
CA VAL A 193 7.96 -2.58 14.20
C VAL A 193 7.18 -3.75 13.62
N ASP A 194 5.87 -3.57 13.48
CA ASP A 194 4.92 -4.55 12.93
C ASP A 194 4.34 -4.10 11.58
N HIS A 195 4.41 -2.81 11.25
CA HIS A 195 3.83 -2.26 10.03
C HIS A 195 4.76 -1.31 9.28
N VAL A 196 4.62 -1.27 7.95
CA VAL A 196 5.38 -0.39 7.06
C VAL A 196 4.51 0.12 5.91
N ASN A 197 4.72 1.37 5.50
CA ASN A 197 4.17 1.89 4.25
C ASN A 197 5.20 2.77 3.52
N VAL A 198 4.92 3.08 2.26
CA VAL A 198 5.78 3.92 1.42
C VAL A 198 5.18 5.32 1.35
N TYR A 199 5.88 6.33 1.85
CA TYR A 199 5.43 7.71 1.77
C TYR A 199 5.37 8.14 0.30
N VAL A 200 4.24 8.71 -0.13
CA VAL A 200 4.07 9.23 -1.50
C VAL A 200 4.00 10.76 -1.55
N GLY A 201 4.05 11.41 -0.38
CA GLY A 201 4.15 12.85 -0.23
C GLY A 201 2.83 13.53 0.13
N ASN A 202 2.92 14.79 0.59
CA ASN A 202 1.78 15.62 1.01
C ASN A 202 0.85 14.91 2.03
N GLY A 203 1.42 14.16 2.96
CA GLY A 203 0.66 13.46 3.99
C GLY A 203 0.03 12.13 3.56
N TRP A 204 0.33 11.66 2.36
CA TRP A 204 -0.16 10.39 1.82
C TRP A 204 0.92 9.31 1.81
N ALA A 205 0.51 8.07 2.07
CA ALA A 205 1.35 6.88 1.95
C ALA A 205 0.61 5.76 1.20
N LEU A 206 1.36 4.97 0.43
CA LEU A 206 0.89 3.70 -0.12
C LEU A 206 0.96 2.64 0.97
N ASP A 207 -0.20 2.12 1.35
CA ASP A 207 -0.37 1.20 2.47
C ASP A 207 -0.99 -0.10 1.99
N SER A 208 -0.66 -1.22 2.64
CA SER A 208 -1.50 -2.43 2.62
C SER A 208 -1.68 -2.92 4.03
N SER A 209 -2.89 -2.81 4.56
CA SER A 209 -3.18 -3.28 5.91
C SER A 209 -4.48 -4.06 5.97
N SER A 210 -4.51 -4.96 6.95
CA SER A 210 -5.65 -5.82 7.19
C SER A 210 -6.87 -5.00 7.66
N SER A 211 -6.67 -3.87 8.33
CA SER A 211 -7.74 -2.98 8.82
C SER A 211 -8.45 -2.20 7.71
N VAL A 212 -7.73 -1.79 6.67
CA VAL A 212 -8.31 -1.13 5.48
C VAL A 212 -8.69 -2.13 4.37
N GLY A 213 -8.27 -3.38 4.52
CA GLY A 213 -8.63 -4.50 3.65
C GLY A 213 -7.72 -4.71 2.43
N GLY A 214 -6.62 -3.95 2.31
CA GLY A 214 -5.67 -4.11 1.22
C GLY A 214 -4.92 -2.86 0.82
N VAL A 215 -4.42 -2.87 -0.42
CA VAL A 215 -3.58 -1.81 -0.96
C VAL A 215 -4.41 -0.55 -1.21
N THR A 216 -4.01 0.57 -0.63
CA THR A 216 -4.70 1.86 -0.75
C THR A 216 -3.74 3.04 -0.55
N LEU A 217 -4.22 4.27 -0.76
CA LEU A 217 -3.52 5.48 -0.30
C LEU A 217 -4.14 5.94 1.02
N MET A 218 -3.29 6.08 2.04
CA MET A 218 -3.68 6.44 3.40
C MET A 218 -3.16 7.82 3.76
N TRP A 219 -4.03 8.60 4.41
CA TRP A 219 -3.63 9.81 5.10
C TRP A 219 -2.87 9.43 6.38
N VAL A 220 -1.65 9.95 6.54
CA VAL A 220 -0.74 9.55 7.62
C VAL A 220 -0.36 10.68 8.56
N GLU A 221 -0.81 11.92 8.33
CA GLU A 221 -0.42 13.09 9.17
C GLU A 221 -1.14 13.11 10.52
N THR A 222 -2.24 12.38 10.66
CA THR A 222 -3.06 12.34 11.88
C THR A 222 -3.47 10.91 12.25
N GLY A 223 -4.09 10.76 13.42
CA GLY A 223 -4.65 9.48 13.88
C GLY A 223 -3.59 8.42 14.17
N TRP A 224 -3.95 7.16 13.91
CA TRP A 224 -3.15 5.99 14.29
C TRP A 224 -1.73 6.02 13.70
N TYR A 225 -1.58 6.30 12.40
CA TYR A 225 -0.26 6.34 11.76
C TYR A 225 0.65 7.39 12.41
N ARG A 226 0.13 8.59 12.69
CA ARG A 226 0.94 9.64 13.32
C ARG A 226 1.37 9.27 14.74
N GLN A 227 0.50 8.58 15.49
CA GLN A 227 0.72 8.19 16.88
C GLN A 227 1.71 7.02 17.02
N HIS A 228 1.68 6.07 16.10
CA HIS A 228 2.49 4.84 16.16
C HIS A 228 3.75 4.91 15.29
N PHE A 229 4.01 6.05 14.63
CA PHE A 229 5.20 6.24 13.81
C PHE A 229 6.47 6.16 14.66
N VAL A 230 7.36 5.23 14.32
CA VAL A 230 8.65 5.04 15.00
C VAL A 230 9.74 5.87 14.33
N HIS A 231 9.95 5.66 13.03
CA HIS A 231 10.91 6.39 12.20
C HIS A 231 10.71 6.07 10.71
N GLY A 232 11.37 6.82 9.84
CA GLY A 232 11.46 6.51 8.41
C GLY A 232 12.83 5.99 7.98
N ARG A 233 12.90 5.40 6.79
CA ARG A 233 14.13 4.99 6.11
C ARG A 233 14.10 5.44 4.65
N ARG A 234 15.18 6.11 4.24
CA ARG A 234 15.43 6.45 2.83
C ARG A 234 16.30 5.38 2.20
N VAL A 235 15.77 4.71 1.18
CA VAL A 235 16.50 3.71 0.40
C VAL A 235 17.16 4.34 -0.83
N LEU A 236 16.54 5.37 -1.40
CA LEU A 236 17.05 6.08 -2.57
C LEU A 236 18.36 6.82 -2.20
N PRO A 237 19.38 6.80 -3.06
CA PRO A 237 20.62 7.54 -2.82
C PRO A 237 20.32 9.05 -2.72
N SER A 238 21.16 9.74 -1.96
CA SER A 238 21.20 11.20 -1.94
C SER A 238 21.65 11.67 -3.32
N SER A 239 20.72 12.19 -4.11
CA SER A 239 21.01 12.94 -5.33
C SER A 239 21.67 14.27 -5.00
#